data_AF-A0AAV4W8E0-F1
#
_entry.id   AF-A0AAV4W8E0-F1
#
_cell.length_a   1.000
_cell.length_b   1.000
_cell.length_c   1.000
_cell.angle_alpha   90.00
_cell.angle_beta   90.00
_cell.angle_gamma   90.00
#
_symmetry.space_group_name_H-M   'P 1'
#
loop_
_entity.id
_entity.type
_entity.pdbx_description
1 polymer ?
#
loop_
_entity_poly.entity_id
_entity_poly.type
_entity_poly.pdbx_seq_one_letter_code
_entity_poly.pdbx_strand_id
1 'polypeptide(L)'
;MTKFSLCSRELTGECKPVIGVVDGIGSVCKFSIYQKEIEGIGIVEDVGGQKSASIAAHEIAHLLGIVHDGTGSAFHCRRDVGFLMDSVYRSAVHEQEWSECSRQQSSQFLK
;
A
#
# COMPACT_ATOMS: atom_id res chain seq x y z
N MET A 1 2.80 10.79 7.28
CA MET A 1 1.32 10.91 7.33
C MET A 1 0.95 12.38 7.30
N THR A 2 -0.23 12.72 6.78
CA THR A 2 -0.65 14.12 6.57
C THR A 2 -2.15 14.31 6.80
N LYS A 3 -2.59 15.53 7.15
CA LYS A 3 -4.02 15.90 7.20
C LYS A 3 -4.55 16.50 5.89
N PHE A 4 -3.70 16.60 4.86
CA PHE A 4 -4.12 17.05 3.54
C PHE A 4 -4.85 15.94 2.79
N SER A 5 -5.91 16.30 2.07
CA SER A 5 -6.59 15.39 1.15
C SER A 5 -5.67 15.05 -0.01
N LEU A 6 -5.32 13.78 -0.15
CA LEU A 6 -4.47 13.32 -1.23
C LEU A 6 -5.32 13.05 -2.49
N CYS A 7 -4.74 13.28 -3.66
CA CYS A 7 -5.37 12.87 -4.91
C CYS A 7 -4.37 12.53 -6.01
N SER A 8 -4.82 11.67 -6.91
CA SER A 8 -4.17 11.43 -8.19
C SER A 8 -4.78 12.36 -9.24
N ARG A 9 -3.93 13.11 -9.94
CA ARG A 9 -4.37 14.04 -10.99
C ARG A 9 -4.46 13.31 -12.32
N GLU A 10 -5.64 13.27 -12.91
CA GLU A 10 -5.86 12.71 -14.24
C GLU A 10 -5.50 13.70 -15.35
N LEU A 11 -5.38 13.19 -16.58
CA LEU A 11 -5.07 14.01 -17.77
C LEU A 11 -6.11 15.10 -18.03
N THR A 12 -7.36 14.87 -17.63
CA THR A 12 -8.47 15.84 -17.71
C THR A 12 -8.33 16.99 -16.71
N GLY A 13 -7.38 16.91 -15.78
CA GLY A 13 -7.24 17.83 -14.65
C GLY A 13 -8.11 17.45 -13.45
N GLU A 14 -8.94 16.41 -13.55
CA GLU A 14 -9.71 15.88 -12.43
C GLU A 14 -8.79 15.26 -11.37
N CYS A 15 -9.11 15.51 -10.10
CA CYS A 15 -8.34 15.07 -8.94
C CYS A 15 -9.12 13.91 -8.29
N LYS A 16 -8.68 12.68 -8.56
CA LYS A 16 -9.30 11.47 -8.00
C LYS A 16 -8.76 11.21 -6.59
N PRO A 17 -9.63 11.18 -5.56
CA PRO A 17 -9.18 10.99 -4.18
C PRO A 17 -8.37 9.71 -4.00
N VAL A 18 -7.29 9.79 -3.25
CA VAL A 18 -6.51 8.64 -2.77
C VAL A 18 -6.26 8.80 -1.28
N ILE A 19 -6.00 7.72 -0.56
CA ILE A 19 -5.78 7.76 0.90
C ILE A 19 -4.34 7.41 1.28
N GLY A 20 -3.58 6.87 0.34
CA GLY A 20 -2.18 6.49 0.50
C GLY A 20 -1.51 6.33 -0.86
N VAL A 21 -0.20 6.55 -0.89
CA VAL A 21 0.67 6.38 -2.07
C VAL A 21 2.08 6.01 -1.64
N VAL A 22 2.81 5.30 -2.50
CA VAL A 22 4.24 4.99 -2.36
C VAL A 22 5.03 5.37 -3.62
N ASP A 23 6.33 5.64 -3.49
CA ASP A 23 7.24 5.91 -4.63
C ASP A 23 7.34 4.71 -5.58
N GLY A 24 7.28 3.49 -5.03
CA GLY A 24 7.27 2.27 -5.82
C GLY A 24 7.10 1.01 -4.98
N ILE A 25 6.58 -0.04 -5.62
CA ILE A 25 6.43 -1.35 -5.00
C ILE A 25 7.82 -1.98 -4.83
N GLY A 26 8.15 -2.45 -3.63
CA GLY A 26 9.46 -3.04 -3.32
C GLY A 26 10.60 -2.03 -3.12
N SER A 27 10.26 -0.74 -2.90
CA SER A 27 11.25 0.34 -2.83
C SER A 27 11.85 0.58 -1.44
N VAL A 28 11.47 -0.18 -0.39
CA VAL A 28 11.86 0.12 1.00
C VAL A 28 13.38 0.24 1.23
N CYS A 29 14.21 -0.47 0.45
CA CYS A 29 15.68 -0.42 0.55
C CYS A 29 16.33 0.24 -0.67
N LYS A 30 15.57 0.94 -1.52
CA LYS A 30 16.12 1.68 -2.67
C LYS A 30 16.99 2.82 -2.14
N PHE A 31 18.31 2.70 -2.33
CA PHE A 31 19.28 3.68 -1.86
C PHE A 31 19.79 4.56 -2.99
N SER A 32 19.81 5.86 -2.75
CA SER A 32 20.33 6.87 -3.67
C SER A 32 21.80 7.14 -3.37
N ILE A 33 22.69 6.85 -4.31
CA ILE A 33 24.11 7.21 -4.16
C ILE A 33 24.34 8.73 -4.18
N TYR A 34 23.41 9.48 -4.77
CA TYR A 34 23.48 10.93 -4.89
C TYR A 34 23.02 11.63 -3.63
N GLN A 35 21.85 11.24 -3.09
CA GLN A 35 21.34 11.79 -1.82
C GLN A 35 22.00 11.15 -0.59
N LYS A 36 22.66 9.99 -0.76
CA LYS A 36 23.20 9.14 0.31
C LYS A 36 22.13 8.70 1.33
N GLU A 37 20.90 8.51 0.85
CA GLU A 37 19.73 8.19 1.66
C GLU A 37 18.85 7.13 0.99
N ILE A 38 17.96 6.50 1.78
CA ILE A 38 16.92 5.60 1.28
C ILE A 38 15.77 6.44 0.71
N GLU A 39 15.34 6.11 -0.50
CA GLU A 39 14.27 6.82 -1.24
C GLU A 39 12.90 6.11 -1.15
N GLY A 40 12.81 5.00 -0.43
CA GLY A 40 11.54 4.31 -0.17
C GLY A 40 10.59 5.18 0.66
N ILE A 41 9.70 5.91 -0.01
CA ILE A 41 8.78 6.88 0.61
C ILE A 41 7.34 6.44 0.42
N GLY A 42 6.55 6.54 1.49
CA GLY A 42 5.09 6.42 1.47
C GLY A 42 4.43 7.61 2.17
N ILE A 43 3.30 8.08 1.62
CA ILE A 43 2.50 9.17 2.19
C ILE A 43 1.08 8.66 2.39
N VAL A 44 0.53 8.91 3.56
CA VAL A 44 -0.82 8.48 3.95
C VAL A 44 -1.61 9.67 4.48
N GLU A 45 -2.85 9.79 4.03
CA GLU A 45 -3.84 10.70 4.58
C GLU A 45 -4.34 10.18 5.94
N ASP A 46 -4.24 11.02 6.96
CA ASP A 46 -4.72 10.72 8.29
C ASP A 46 -6.22 11.00 8.41
N VAL A 47 -7.00 9.95 8.13
CA VAL A 47 -8.46 9.90 8.26
C VAL A 47 -8.95 9.57 9.68
N GLY A 48 -8.03 9.49 10.66
CA GLY A 48 -8.29 9.20 12.07
C GLY A 48 -8.42 7.72 12.43
N GLY A 49 -8.20 7.44 13.72
CA GLY A 49 -8.45 6.14 14.35
C GLY A 49 -7.62 4.98 13.79
N GLN A 50 -8.15 3.76 13.92
CA GLN A 50 -7.51 2.53 13.42
C GLN A 50 -7.45 2.46 11.89
N LYS A 51 -8.32 3.22 11.19
CA LYS A 51 -8.34 3.28 9.73
C LYS A 51 -7.04 3.85 9.18
N SER A 52 -6.55 4.97 9.73
CA SER A 52 -5.25 5.54 9.35
C SER A 52 -4.08 4.56 9.53
N ALA A 53 -4.09 3.78 10.62
CA ALA A 53 -3.07 2.78 10.88
C ALA A 53 -3.11 1.62 9.87
N SER A 54 -4.32 1.18 9.49
CA SER A 54 -4.51 0.11 8.51
C SER A 54 -4.05 0.55 7.11
N ILE A 55 -4.34 1.79 6.73
CA ILE A 55 -3.84 2.37 5.46
C ILE A 55 -2.31 2.50 5.51
N ALA A 56 -1.72 2.92 6.63
CA ALA A 56 -0.27 2.95 6.77
C ALA A 56 0.36 1.56 6.64
N ALA A 57 -0.26 0.52 7.21
CA ALA A 57 0.19 -0.86 7.03
C ALA A 57 0.10 -1.29 5.56
N HIS A 58 -0.99 -0.95 4.86
CA HIS A 58 -1.16 -1.21 3.42
C HIS A 58 -0.03 -0.58 2.58
N GLU A 59 0.28 0.70 2.81
CA GLU A 59 1.35 1.36 2.03
C GLU A 59 2.74 0.79 2.38
N ILE A 60 3.01 0.45 3.65
CA ILE A 60 4.28 -0.20 4.02
C ILE A 60 4.41 -1.56 3.33
N ALA A 61 3.31 -2.32 3.22
CA ALA A 61 3.31 -3.59 2.50
C ALA A 61 3.66 -3.40 1.01
N HIS A 62 3.17 -2.35 0.36
CA HIS A 62 3.63 -2.00 -0.99
C HIS A 62 5.13 -1.70 -1.04
N LEU A 63 5.68 -0.94 -0.07
CA LEU A 63 7.14 -0.71 0.01
C LEU A 63 7.95 -2.01 0.16
N LEU A 64 7.37 -3.03 0.80
CA LEU A 64 7.92 -4.40 0.93
C LEU A 64 7.66 -5.30 -0.30
N GLY A 65 7.16 -4.75 -1.40
CA GLY A 65 7.00 -5.51 -2.65
C GLY A 65 5.68 -6.27 -2.77
N ILE A 66 4.74 -6.08 -1.84
CA ILE A 66 3.47 -6.80 -1.82
C ILE A 66 2.48 -6.08 -2.73
N VAL A 67 1.89 -6.78 -3.70
CA VAL A 67 0.85 -6.23 -4.59
C VAL A 67 -0.56 -6.48 -4.03
N HIS A 68 -1.57 -5.80 -4.59
CA HIS A 68 -2.96 -6.04 -4.20
C HIS A 68 -3.38 -7.49 -4.46
N ASP A 69 -4.20 -8.04 -3.55
CA ASP A 69 -4.79 -9.36 -3.73
C ASP A 69 -5.59 -9.44 -5.04
N GLY A 70 -5.45 -10.58 -5.73
CA GLY A 70 -6.07 -10.85 -7.03
C GLY A 70 -5.61 -9.94 -8.18
N THR A 71 -4.43 -9.33 -8.05
CA THR A 71 -3.77 -8.58 -9.12
C THR A 71 -2.33 -9.07 -9.31
N GLY A 72 -1.74 -8.85 -10.49
CA GLY A 72 -0.32 -9.13 -10.75
C GLY A 72 0.12 -10.55 -10.34
N SER A 73 1.19 -10.62 -9.55
CA SER A 73 1.73 -11.88 -8.98
C SER A 73 0.77 -12.55 -7.97
N ALA A 74 -0.17 -11.81 -7.40
CA ALA A 74 -1.18 -12.29 -6.47
C ALA A 74 -2.54 -12.57 -7.13
N PHE A 75 -2.62 -12.74 -8.45
CA PHE A 75 -3.88 -12.95 -9.18
C PHE A 75 -4.73 -14.13 -8.66
N HIS A 76 -4.08 -15.13 -8.06
CA HIS A 76 -4.72 -16.32 -7.51
C HIS A 76 -5.29 -16.11 -6.10
N CYS A 77 -4.93 -15.00 -5.43
CA CYS A 77 -5.53 -14.65 -4.16
C CYS A 77 -6.96 -14.13 -4.31
N ARG A 78 -7.77 -14.45 -3.31
CA ARG A 78 -9.17 -14.04 -3.27
C ARG A 78 -9.26 -12.53 -3.06
N ARG A 79 -10.00 -11.87 -3.96
CA ARG A 79 -10.39 -10.45 -3.85
C ARG A 79 -11.67 -10.28 -3.06
N ASP A 80 -11.95 -9.05 -2.66
CA ASP A 80 -13.22 -8.61 -2.08
C ASP A 80 -13.58 -9.36 -0.78
N VAL A 81 -12.57 -9.84 -0.06
CA VAL A 81 -12.72 -10.41 1.29
C VAL A 81 -12.17 -9.48 2.36
N GLY A 82 -11.57 -8.35 1.94
CA GLY A 82 -11.18 -7.27 2.82
C GLY A 82 -9.97 -7.57 3.70
N PHE A 83 -9.01 -8.36 3.20
CA PHE A 83 -7.65 -8.37 3.74
C PHE A 83 -7.00 -7.00 3.57
N LEU A 84 -5.92 -6.74 4.33
CA LEU A 84 -5.21 -5.46 4.29
C LEU A 84 -4.77 -5.05 2.88
N MET A 85 -4.43 -5.99 2.00
CA MET A 85 -3.99 -5.72 0.62
C MET A 85 -5.10 -5.86 -0.43
N ASP A 86 -6.37 -5.83 -0.03
CA ASP A 86 -7.47 -5.67 -0.97
C ASP A 86 -7.36 -4.29 -1.67
N SER A 87 -7.70 -4.21 -2.95
CA SER A 87 -7.54 -2.97 -3.74
C SER A 87 -8.58 -1.90 -3.37
N VAL A 88 -9.66 -2.31 -2.71
CA VAL A 88 -10.68 -1.41 -2.18
C VAL A 88 -10.72 -1.55 -0.68
N TYR A 89 -10.42 -0.47 0.04
CA TYR A 89 -10.61 -0.43 1.48
C TYR A 89 -12.11 -0.59 1.80
N ARG A 90 -12.47 -1.72 2.39
CA ARG A 90 -13.82 -2.00 2.89
C ARG A 90 -13.71 -2.30 4.37
N SER A 91 -14.62 -1.77 5.18
CA SER A 91 -14.77 -2.30 6.54
C SER A 91 -15.21 -3.75 6.41
N ALA A 92 -14.36 -4.66 6.85
CA ALA A 92 -14.46 -6.06 6.54
C ALA A 92 -13.92 -6.91 7.68
N VAL A 93 -14.29 -8.19 7.68
CA VAL A 93 -13.93 -9.13 8.75
C VAL A 93 -12.42 -9.26 8.89
N HIS A 94 -11.68 -9.17 7.78
CA HIS A 94 -10.23 -9.37 7.72
C HIS A 94 -9.43 -8.06 7.61
N GLU A 95 -10.01 -6.92 7.99
CA GLU A 95 -9.43 -5.58 7.74
C GLU A 95 -8.07 -5.34 8.45
N GLN A 96 -7.68 -6.22 9.36
CA GLN A 96 -6.39 -6.21 10.08
C GLN A 96 -5.53 -7.44 9.80
N GLU A 97 -5.92 -8.26 8.82
CA GLU A 97 -5.26 -9.51 8.50
C GLU A 97 -4.58 -9.45 7.13
N TRP A 98 -3.51 -10.22 6.99
CA TRP A 98 -2.79 -10.41 5.74
C TRP A 98 -3.29 -11.67 5.04
N SER A 99 -3.52 -11.59 3.73
CA SER A 99 -3.78 -12.77 2.90
C SER A 99 -2.58 -13.72 2.88
N GLU A 100 -2.80 -14.96 2.44
CA GLU A 100 -1.71 -15.91 2.23
C GLU A 100 -0.69 -15.39 1.19
N CYS A 101 -1.14 -14.78 0.09
CA CYS A 101 -0.25 -14.17 -0.90
C CYS A 101 0.55 -13.01 -0.31
N SER A 102 -0.05 -12.19 0.55
CA SER A 102 0.66 -11.09 1.21
C SER A 102 1.80 -11.62 2.08
N ARG A 103 1.53 -12.67 2.87
CA ARG A 103 2.54 -13.34 3.72
C ARG A 103 3.63 -14.05 2.91
N GLN A 104 3.27 -14.64 1.78
CA GLN A 104 4.23 -15.30 0.90
C GLN A 104 5.15 -14.27 0.24
N GLN A 105 4.59 -13.18 -0.29
CA GLN A 105 5.36 -12.10 -0.91
C GLN A 105 6.27 -11.38 0.08
N SER A 106 5.79 -11.09 1.30
CA SER A 106 6.63 -10.52 2.34
C SER A 106 7.82 -11.44 2.68
N SER A 107 7.55 -12.75 2.76
CA SER A 107 8.59 -13.75 2.99
C SER A 107 9.56 -13.88 1.81
N GLN A 108 9.13 -13.60 0.58
CA GLN A 108 10.01 -13.58 -0.59
C GLN A 108 10.90 -12.34 -0.61
N PHE A 109 10.38 -11.19 -0.20
CA PHE A 109 11.14 -9.93 -0.13
C PHE A 109 12.23 -9.95 0.94
N LEU A 110 11.94 -10.56 2.10
CA LEU A 110 12.84 -10.56 3.27
C LEU A 110 13.88 -11.70 3.29
N LYS A 111 13.86 -12.60 2.30
CA LYS A 111 14.85 -13.68 2.17
C LYS A 111 16.10 -13.19 1.46
#